data_AF-A0A6N4V4C1-F1
#
_entry.id   AF-A0A6N4V4C1-F1
#
_cell.length_a   1.000
_cell.length_b   1.000
_cell.length_c   1.000
_cell.angle_alpha   90.00
_cell.angle_beta   90.00
_cell.angle_gamma   90.00
#
_symmetry.space_group_name_H-M   'P 1'
#
loop_
_entity.id
_entity.type
_entity.pdbx_description
1 polymer ?
#
loop_
_entity_poly.entity_id
_entity_poly.type
_entity_poly.pdbx_seq_one_letter_code
_entity_poly.pdbx_strand_id
1 'polypeptide(L)'
;MIDSPIEGHAVSRILQLLEKQDQWPSIRAALIRMADYLADHDIPIDYQRRRRVDYSMLLPDKVWAQICRDTATPGPRSVRVRIARCFLFERISGQPANTSPWAHDNSAFRTKTADFPGHLTPGLAQALNEHGLEFLADQGIYDEPVTWHPPRGVLDGLALPGPDPAAVDIAGLHRVMAAADGVRLGIAAQRLNTSLDTVRYLLETHPAPRADSDEGATLSTPYNRAYLTAKQTLSREHLAELYERQRMSLKDIATTVGVSRQIIARLARDYSLPLREPGLQARTSIDRDWLYDQYVNKRRALPDIAKEAGMSTANMARWAKTHAIPMRGRGGVSHSSSLAAERAADEAPDLIRPALLGIGGWERLERFAAATRYSTLTIAAEKLGVGQAALVSQINRIEREVGARLLNRAERGRPMELTDVGVRVAASIRAWQRAGGT
;
A
#
# COMPACT_ATOMS: atom_id res chain seq x y z
N MET A 1 42.98 31.83 -21.50
CA MET A 1 43.12 30.69 -20.57
C MET A 1 41.75 30.08 -20.41
N ILE A 2 41.54 28.87 -20.93
CA ILE A 2 40.33 28.10 -20.66
C ILE A 2 40.44 27.72 -19.18
N ASP A 3 39.51 28.14 -18.33
CA ASP A 3 39.36 27.64 -16.94
C ASP A 3 38.96 26.16 -17.00
N SER A 4 39.89 25.33 -17.47
CA SER A 4 39.77 23.88 -17.51
C SER A 4 40.20 23.36 -16.13
N PRO A 5 39.41 22.49 -15.49
CA PRO A 5 39.79 21.85 -14.23
C PRO A 5 40.99 20.89 -14.36
N ILE A 6 41.55 20.73 -15.57
CA ILE A 6 42.70 19.87 -15.86
C ILE A 6 43.97 20.73 -15.88
N GLU A 7 44.87 20.48 -14.94
CA GLU A 7 46.16 21.18 -14.89
C GLU A 7 46.99 20.91 -16.15
N GLY A 8 47.73 21.92 -16.64
CA GLY A 8 48.48 21.83 -17.90
C GLY A 8 49.49 20.67 -17.95
N HIS A 9 50.06 20.31 -16.79
CA HIS A 9 50.97 19.16 -16.67
C HIS A 9 50.24 17.82 -16.88
N ALA A 10 48.98 17.71 -16.45
CA ALA A 10 48.14 16.53 -16.66
C ALA A 10 47.72 16.39 -18.13
N VAL A 11 47.38 17.51 -18.79
CA VAL A 11 47.11 17.54 -20.24
C VAL A 11 48.33 17.07 -21.03
N SER A 12 49.51 17.61 -20.73
CA SER A 12 50.75 17.21 -21.39
C SER A 12 51.04 15.71 -21.25
N ARG A 13 50.82 15.15 -20.05
CA ARG A 13 51.00 13.71 -19.80
C ARG A 13 50.01 12.86 -20.59
N ILE A 14 48.74 13.28 -20.68
CA ILE A 14 47.73 12.56 -21.47
C ILE A 14 48.09 12.56 -22.95
N LEU A 15 48.51 13.72 -23.50
CA LEU A 15 48.93 13.81 -24.90
C LEU A 15 50.14 12.91 -25.20
N GLN A 16 51.13 12.85 -24.31
CA GLN A 16 52.26 11.93 -24.43
C GLN A 16 51.86 10.45 -24.39
N LEU A 17 50.78 10.11 -23.67
CA LEU A 17 50.25 8.74 -23.65
C LEU A 17 49.48 8.41 -24.93
N LEU A 18 48.74 9.38 -25.48
CA LEU A 18 48.03 9.24 -26.75
C LEU A 18 48.99 9.15 -27.95
N GLU A 19 50.10 9.89 -27.92
CA GLU A 19 51.14 9.87 -28.96
C GLU A 19 51.76 8.48 -29.16
N LYS A 20 51.80 7.66 -28.10
CA LYS A 20 52.33 6.29 -28.15
C LYS A 20 51.40 5.29 -28.83
N GLN A 21 50.20 5.68 -29.22
CA GLN A 21 49.23 4.80 -29.88
C GLN A 21 49.40 4.85 -31.40
N ASP A 22 49.23 3.71 -32.07
CA ASP A 22 49.31 3.62 -33.53
C ASP A 22 48.27 4.52 -34.24
N GLN A 23 47.12 4.76 -33.60
CA GLN A 23 46.07 5.64 -34.12
C GLN A 23 46.29 7.13 -33.82
N TRP A 24 47.45 7.54 -33.28
CA TRP A 24 47.74 8.93 -32.92
C TRP A 24 47.44 9.96 -34.03
N PRO A 25 47.78 9.73 -35.32
CA PRO A 25 47.45 10.67 -36.39
C PRO A 25 45.95 10.96 -36.49
N SER A 26 45.10 9.93 -36.36
CA SER A 26 43.63 10.06 -36.36
C SER A 26 43.12 10.78 -35.11
N ILE A 27 43.65 10.44 -33.93
CA ILE A 27 43.28 11.07 -32.65
C ILE A 27 43.62 12.57 -32.70
N ARG A 28 44.83 12.91 -33.15
CA ARG A 28 45.27 14.30 -33.31
C ARG A 28 44.39 15.05 -34.30
N ALA A 29 44.06 14.44 -35.44
CA ALA A 29 43.15 15.03 -36.42
C ALA A 29 41.75 15.28 -35.83
N ALA A 30 41.23 14.35 -35.02
CA ALA A 30 39.95 14.53 -34.32
C ALA A 30 39.99 15.72 -33.35
N LEU A 31 41.04 15.83 -32.52
CA LEU A 31 41.20 16.94 -31.58
C LEU A 31 41.28 18.29 -32.31
N ILE A 32 42.02 18.37 -33.41
CA ILE A 32 42.12 19.58 -34.24
C ILE A 32 40.77 19.92 -34.86
N ARG A 33 40.08 18.97 -35.51
CA ARG A 33 38.77 19.22 -36.12
C ARG A 33 37.73 19.68 -35.09
N MET A 34 37.76 19.12 -33.88
CA MET A 34 36.87 19.60 -32.81
C MET A 34 37.23 21.01 -32.35
N ALA A 35 38.52 21.34 -32.23
CA ALA A 35 38.95 22.68 -31.86
C ALA A 35 38.56 23.71 -32.94
N ASP A 36 38.78 23.39 -34.22
CA ASP A 36 38.38 24.22 -35.35
C ASP A 36 36.86 24.40 -35.39
N TYR A 37 36.09 23.31 -35.20
CA TYR A 37 34.63 23.38 -35.13
C TYR A 37 34.15 24.33 -34.02
N LEU A 38 34.76 24.26 -32.83
CA LEU A 38 34.43 25.13 -31.70
C LEU A 38 34.87 26.59 -31.92
N ALA A 39 35.88 26.84 -32.76
CA ALA A 39 36.32 28.19 -33.10
C ALA A 39 35.44 28.83 -34.19
N ASP A 40 34.92 28.03 -35.12
CA ASP A 40 34.22 28.50 -36.31
C ASP A 40 32.68 28.53 -36.18
N HIS A 41 32.12 27.92 -35.13
CA HIS A 41 30.66 27.79 -34.95
C HIS A 41 30.19 28.40 -33.62
N ASP A 42 28.99 28.97 -33.65
CA ASP A 42 28.28 29.40 -32.44
C ASP A 42 27.89 28.18 -31.59
N ILE A 43 28.34 28.18 -30.33
CA ILE A 43 28.11 27.10 -29.37
C ILE A 43 26.88 27.45 -28.53
N PRO A 44 25.84 26.59 -28.46
CA PRO A 44 24.60 26.89 -27.74
C PRO A 44 24.68 26.73 -26.22
N ILE A 45 25.86 26.40 -25.67
CA ILE A 45 26.09 26.21 -24.23
C ILE A 45 27.37 26.91 -23.78
N ASP A 46 27.28 27.69 -22.70
CA ASP A 46 28.44 28.13 -21.93
C ASP A 46 28.68 27.25 -20.69
N TYR A 47 29.50 26.20 -20.86
CA TYR A 47 29.88 25.34 -19.73
C TYR A 47 30.72 26.07 -18.67
N GLN A 48 31.46 27.12 -19.03
CA GLN A 48 32.25 27.87 -18.04
C GLN A 48 31.33 28.61 -17.07
N ARG A 49 30.23 29.18 -17.58
CA ARG A 49 29.15 29.74 -16.76
C ARG A 49 28.48 28.68 -15.91
N ARG A 50 28.10 27.53 -16.50
CA ARG A 50 27.42 26.45 -15.76
C ARG A 50 28.21 25.90 -14.59
N ARG A 51 29.53 25.79 -14.73
CA ARG A 51 30.42 25.34 -13.64
C ARG A 51 30.39 26.24 -12.39
N ARG A 52 29.87 27.47 -12.50
CA ARG A 52 29.76 28.46 -11.41
C ARG A 52 28.36 28.57 -10.82
N VAL A 53 27.38 27.84 -11.36
CA VAL A 53 26.00 27.81 -10.87
C VAL A 53 25.93 27.09 -9.51
N ASP A 54 25.01 27.52 -8.64
CA ASP A 54 24.74 26.79 -7.40
C ASP A 54 23.84 25.59 -7.67
N TYR A 55 24.39 24.39 -7.48
CA TYR A 55 23.67 23.14 -7.63
C TYR A 55 23.00 22.67 -6.34
N SER A 56 23.10 23.36 -5.20
CA SER A 56 22.60 22.91 -3.89
C SER A 56 21.15 22.35 -3.90
N MET A 57 20.29 22.92 -4.73
CA MET A 57 18.88 22.53 -4.88
C MET A 57 18.57 21.68 -6.12
N LEU A 58 19.59 21.13 -6.80
CA LEU A 58 19.40 20.25 -7.96
C LEU A 58 18.64 18.98 -7.56
N LEU A 59 17.50 18.76 -8.21
CA LEU A 59 16.64 17.59 -8.05
C LEU A 59 16.28 17.28 -6.58
N PRO A 60 15.43 18.10 -5.92
CA PRO A 60 14.99 17.85 -4.54
C PRO A 60 14.28 16.50 -4.37
N ASP A 61 14.31 15.92 -3.16
CA ASP A 61 13.74 14.58 -2.90
C ASP A 61 12.26 14.46 -3.30
N LYS A 62 11.49 15.55 -3.10
CA LYS A 62 10.08 15.63 -3.49
C LYS A 62 9.90 15.55 -5.02
N VAL A 63 10.75 16.23 -5.77
CA VAL A 63 10.74 16.25 -7.24
C VAL A 63 11.16 14.88 -7.78
N TRP A 64 12.24 14.30 -7.26
CA TRP A 64 12.63 12.94 -7.64
C TRP A 64 11.53 11.91 -7.35
N ALA A 65 10.87 12.00 -6.19
CA ALA A 65 9.76 11.12 -5.88
C ALA A 65 8.59 11.30 -6.85
N GLN A 66 8.34 12.53 -7.34
CA GLN A 66 7.33 12.82 -8.36
C GLN A 66 7.72 12.21 -9.71
N ILE A 67 8.94 12.47 -10.20
CA ILE A 67 9.48 11.87 -11.42
C ILE A 67 9.40 10.34 -11.36
N CYS A 68 9.75 9.73 -10.22
CA CYS A 68 9.65 8.27 -10.06
C CYS A 68 8.23 7.75 -10.20
N ARG A 69 7.22 8.48 -9.70
CA ARG A 69 5.81 8.10 -9.86
C ARG A 69 5.37 8.26 -11.30
N ASP A 70 5.69 9.39 -11.91
CA ASP A 70 5.28 9.76 -13.26
C ASP A 70 5.94 8.91 -14.36
N THR A 71 7.03 8.22 -14.06
CA THR A 71 7.79 7.40 -15.01
C THR A 71 7.77 5.91 -14.68
N ALA A 72 6.97 5.51 -13.68
CA ALA A 72 6.97 4.16 -13.10
C ALA A 72 8.37 3.66 -12.65
N THR A 73 9.29 4.57 -12.37
CA THR A 73 10.65 4.25 -11.92
C THR A 73 10.63 3.74 -10.48
N PRO A 74 11.34 2.65 -10.12
CA PRO A 74 11.33 2.13 -8.75
C PRO A 74 11.82 3.18 -7.76
N GLY A 75 11.08 3.29 -6.65
CA GLY A 75 10.94 4.48 -5.81
C GLY A 75 12.18 5.09 -5.15
N PRO A 76 11.97 6.11 -4.30
CA PRO A 76 13.00 7.01 -3.81
C PRO A 76 13.83 6.36 -2.69
N ARG A 77 14.72 5.42 -3.03
CA ARG A 77 15.81 5.05 -2.13
C ARG A 77 16.79 6.22 -2.07
N SER A 78 17.20 6.64 -0.88
CA SER A 78 18.12 7.78 -0.66
C SER A 78 19.38 7.70 -1.53
N VAL A 79 19.95 6.50 -1.68
CA VAL A 79 21.12 6.25 -2.53
C VAL A 79 20.83 6.50 -4.02
N ARG A 80 19.64 6.15 -4.51
CA ARG A 80 19.28 6.31 -5.93
C ARG A 80 19.03 7.76 -6.30
N VAL A 81 18.38 8.53 -5.41
CA VAL A 81 18.19 9.98 -5.60
C VAL A 81 19.54 10.67 -5.75
N ARG A 82 20.49 10.31 -4.89
CA ARG A 82 21.85 10.87 -4.93
C ARG A 82 22.59 10.51 -6.21
N ILE A 83 22.50 9.25 -6.66
CA ILE A 83 23.10 8.85 -7.94
C ILE A 83 22.49 9.66 -9.09
N ALA A 84 21.17 9.82 -9.12
CA ALA A 84 20.48 10.61 -10.14
C ALA A 84 20.91 12.10 -10.09
N ARG A 85 21.09 12.67 -8.89
CA ARG A 85 21.66 14.03 -8.72
C ARG A 85 23.05 14.15 -9.29
N CYS A 86 23.95 13.23 -8.94
CA CYS A 86 25.34 13.26 -9.43
C CYS A 86 25.40 13.09 -10.95
N PHE A 87 24.57 12.21 -11.51
CA PHE A 87 24.41 12.04 -12.95
C PHE A 87 23.94 13.35 -13.61
N LEU A 88 22.85 13.95 -13.12
CA LEU A 88 22.31 15.18 -13.68
C LEU A 88 23.29 16.37 -13.52
N PHE A 89 24.00 16.45 -12.40
CA PHE A 89 25.07 17.43 -12.16
C PHE A 89 26.16 17.32 -13.22
N GLU A 90 26.64 16.12 -13.51
CA GLU A 90 27.69 15.91 -14.52
C GLU A 90 27.23 16.36 -15.91
N ARG A 91 25.97 16.05 -16.26
CA ARG A 91 25.36 16.45 -17.54
C ARG A 91 25.23 17.97 -17.66
N ILE A 92 24.66 18.63 -16.66
CA ILE A 92 24.42 20.07 -16.72
C ILE A 92 25.74 20.86 -16.65
N SER A 93 26.61 20.53 -15.69
CA SER A 93 27.82 21.31 -15.41
C SER A 93 29.00 21.00 -16.33
N GLY A 94 29.02 19.82 -16.94
CA GLY A 94 30.19 19.27 -17.63
C GLY A 94 31.36 18.95 -16.70
N GLN A 95 31.14 18.93 -15.37
CA GLN A 95 32.14 18.50 -14.38
C GLN A 95 31.97 17.02 -14.03
N PRO A 96 33.02 16.31 -13.64
CA PRO A 96 32.91 14.93 -13.18
C PRO A 96 31.90 14.77 -12.04
N ALA A 97 31.04 13.74 -12.06
CA ALA A 97 30.04 13.50 -11.01
C ALA A 97 30.59 13.44 -9.57
N ASN A 98 31.87 13.12 -9.40
CA ASN A 98 32.53 13.07 -8.08
C ASN A 98 32.89 14.44 -7.50
N THR A 99 32.86 15.52 -8.28
CA THR A 99 32.99 16.89 -7.76
C THR A 99 31.66 17.46 -7.25
N SER A 100 30.55 16.73 -7.44
CA SER A 100 29.24 17.18 -6.97
C SER A 100 29.15 17.21 -5.43
N PRO A 101 28.34 18.10 -4.85
CA PRO A 101 28.15 18.21 -3.40
C PRO A 101 27.64 16.93 -2.71
N TRP A 102 26.99 16.02 -3.45
CA TRP A 102 26.42 14.78 -2.89
C TRP A 102 27.24 13.53 -3.23
N ALA A 103 28.38 13.69 -3.90
CA ALA A 103 29.26 12.59 -4.21
C ALA A 103 29.83 11.94 -2.94
N HIS A 104 30.11 10.64 -3.03
CA HIS A 104 31.00 9.98 -2.08
C HIS A 104 32.24 9.56 -2.84
N ASP A 105 33.41 9.80 -2.24
CA ASP A 105 34.68 9.35 -2.78
C ASP A 105 34.86 7.84 -2.53
N ASN A 106 34.08 7.04 -3.25
CA ASN A 106 34.12 5.59 -3.21
C ASN A 106 34.01 5.04 -4.64
N SER A 107 34.89 4.11 -5.00
CA SER A 107 34.88 3.41 -6.29
C SER A 107 33.52 2.82 -6.63
N ALA A 108 32.85 2.17 -5.67
CA ALA A 108 31.53 1.57 -5.88
C ALA A 108 30.44 2.61 -6.19
N PHE A 109 30.56 3.83 -5.63
CA PHE A 109 29.62 4.92 -5.91
C PHE A 109 29.85 5.51 -7.31
N ARG A 110 31.12 5.68 -7.71
CA ARG A 110 31.49 6.12 -9.06
C ARG A 110 30.95 5.16 -10.12
N THR A 111 31.15 3.84 -9.94
CA THR A 111 30.61 2.82 -10.86
C THR A 111 29.09 2.90 -10.95
N LYS A 112 28.38 3.01 -9.82
CA LYS A 112 26.91 3.13 -9.82
C LYS A 112 26.39 4.39 -10.52
N THR A 113 27.17 5.47 -10.47
CA THR A 113 26.82 6.72 -11.16
C THR A 113 27.07 6.61 -12.66
N ALA A 114 28.21 6.05 -13.07
CA ALA A 114 28.50 5.76 -14.47
C ALA A 114 27.54 4.72 -15.08
N ASP A 115 27.03 3.77 -14.28
CA ASP A 115 26.07 2.74 -14.72
C ASP A 115 24.61 3.22 -14.66
N PHE A 116 24.35 4.45 -14.20
CA PHE A 116 23.00 5.01 -14.13
C PHE A 116 22.23 5.02 -15.47
N PRO A 117 22.86 5.22 -16.64
CA PRO A 117 22.20 5.07 -17.94
C PRO A 117 21.49 3.72 -18.13
N GLY A 118 22.00 2.64 -17.53
CA GLY A 118 21.35 1.33 -17.52
C GLY A 118 20.02 1.27 -16.76
N HIS A 119 19.65 2.32 -16.05
CA HIS A 119 18.37 2.47 -15.36
C HIS A 119 17.43 3.49 -16.01
N LEU A 120 17.89 4.21 -17.04
CA LEU A 120 17.06 5.15 -17.77
C LEU A 120 16.01 4.39 -18.59
N THR A 121 14.81 4.95 -18.59
CA THR A 121 13.77 4.66 -19.56
C THR A 121 13.53 5.93 -20.38
N PRO A 122 12.91 5.85 -21.57
CA PRO A 122 12.61 7.05 -22.36
C PRO A 122 11.87 8.12 -21.54
N GLY A 123 10.86 7.71 -20.76
CA GLY A 123 10.12 8.63 -19.88
C GLY A 123 10.95 9.20 -18.73
N LEU A 124 11.86 8.41 -18.14
CA LEU A 124 12.76 8.92 -17.08
C LEU A 124 13.79 9.90 -17.64
N ALA A 125 14.38 9.60 -18.80
CA ALA A 125 15.33 10.48 -19.46
C ALA A 125 14.67 11.81 -19.85
N GLN A 126 13.46 11.77 -20.43
CA GLN A 126 12.69 12.96 -20.75
C GLN A 126 12.39 13.80 -19.49
N ALA A 127 11.87 13.19 -18.43
CA ALA A 127 11.53 13.91 -17.21
C ALA A 127 12.75 14.53 -16.51
N LEU A 128 13.92 13.85 -16.57
CA LEU A 128 15.17 14.41 -16.05
C LEU A 128 15.68 15.56 -16.92
N ASN A 129 15.52 15.48 -18.24
CA ASN A 129 15.88 16.55 -19.16
C ASN A 129 14.97 17.79 -18.96
N GLU A 130 13.65 17.59 -18.89
CA GLU A 130 12.69 18.66 -18.58
C GLU A 130 13.02 19.34 -17.24
N HIS A 131 13.26 18.55 -16.18
CA HIS A 131 13.67 19.11 -14.90
C HIS A 131 15.03 19.83 -14.96
N GLY A 132 15.96 19.35 -15.78
CA GLY A 132 17.24 20.03 -16.03
C GLY A 132 17.05 21.40 -16.68
N LEU A 133 16.13 21.53 -17.63
CA LEU A 133 15.76 22.81 -18.26
C LEU A 133 15.08 23.75 -17.24
N GLU A 134 14.13 23.24 -16.45
CA GLU A 134 13.49 24.02 -15.38
C GLU A 134 14.52 24.55 -14.38
N PHE A 135 15.45 23.68 -13.94
CA PHE A 135 16.52 24.08 -13.04
C PHE A 135 17.42 25.16 -13.65
N LEU A 136 17.77 25.05 -14.94
CA LEU A 136 18.55 26.08 -15.64
C LEU A 136 17.78 27.41 -15.74
N ALA A 137 16.48 27.34 -16.04
CA ALA A 137 15.60 28.52 -16.11
C ALA A 137 15.50 29.24 -14.75
N ASP A 138 15.42 28.48 -13.64
CA ASP A 138 15.45 29.02 -12.27
C ASP A 138 16.78 29.73 -11.95
N GLN A 139 17.86 29.36 -12.62
CA GLN A 139 19.18 29.99 -12.53
C GLN A 139 19.39 31.11 -13.57
N GLY A 140 18.34 31.48 -14.32
CA GLY A 140 18.38 32.53 -15.33
C GLY A 140 18.97 32.12 -16.68
N ILE A 141 19.02 30.82 -16.99
CA ILE A 141 19.54 30.26 -18.24
C ILE A 141 18.37 29.63 -19.02
N TYR A 142 17.85 30.32 -20.03
CA TYR A 142 16.62 29.92 -20.74
C TYR A 142 16.86 29.28 -22.12
N ASP A 143 17.88 29.74 -22.86
CA ASP A 143 18.07 29.40 -24.28
C ASP A 143 19.16 28.35 -24.53
N GLU A 144 19.51 27.57 -23.51
CA GLU A 144 20.54 26.53 -23.63
C GLU A 144 19.97 25.12 -23.42
N PRO A 145 20.37 24.11 -24.21
CA PRO A 145 19.99 22.72 -23.97
C PRO A 145 20.67 22.16 -22.71
N VAL A 146 20.11 21.13 -22.06
CA VAL A 146 20.69 20.54 -20.84
C VAL A 146 22.11 20.04 -21.05
N THR A 147 22.39 19.44 -22.20
CA THR A 147 23.71 18.99 -22.62
C THR A 147 23.94 19.36 -24.07
N TRP A 148 25.20 19.57 -24.42
CA TRP A 148 25.63 19.75 -25.79
C TRP A 148 27.06 19.25 -25.98
N HIS A 149 27.30 18.64 -27.13
CA HIS A 149 28.62 18.30 -27.63
C HIS A 149 28.65 18.57 -29.13
N PRO A 150 29.83 18.74 -29.74
CA PRO A 150 29.94 18.87 -31.19
C PRO A 150 29.26 17.73 -31.94
N PRO A 151 28.68 17.96 -33.13
CA PRO A 151 28.10 16.91 -33.94
C PRO A 151 29.10 15.80 -34.24
N ARG A 152 28.64 14.55 -34.21
CA ARG A 152 29.50 13.38 -34.47
C ARG A 152 30.18 13.42 -35.84
N GLY A 153 29.53 14.04 -36.83
CA GLY A 153 30.04 14.16 -38.20
C GLY A 153 31.39 14.89 -38.33
N VAL A 154 31.78 15.69 -37.32
CA VAL A 154 33.11 16.32 -37.25
C VAL A 154 34.23 15.27 -37.27
N LEU A 155 33.94 14.07 -36.78
CA LEU A 155 34.89 12.96 -36.64
C LEU A 155 34.83 11.96 -37.81
N ASP A 156 33.98 12.19 -38.82
CA ASP A 156 33.77 11.25 -39.91
C ASP A 156 35.06 10.99 -40.71
N GLY A 157 35.24 9.72 -41.10
CA GLY A 157 36.40 9.26 -41.86
C GLY A 157 37.70 9.10 -41.07
N LEU A 158 37.67 9.30 -39.75
CA LEU A 158 38.84 9.07 -38.88
C LEU A 158 38.82 7.66 -38.29
N ALA A 159 39.96 6.97 -38.36
CA ALA A 159 40.14 5.68 -37.71
C ALA A 159 40.50 5.89 -36.23
N LEU A 160 39.48 6.12 -35.39
CA LEU A 160 39.62 6.33 -33.95
C LEU A 160 39.65 5.00 -33.17
N PRO A 161 40.32 4.96 -32.00
CA PRO A 161 40.40 3.75 -31.20
C PRO A 161 39.04 3.36 -30.60
N GLY A 162 38.81 2.05 -30.49
CA GLY A 162 37.59 1.48 -29.90
C GLY A 162 36.51 1.12 -30.93
N PRO A 163 35.48 0.39 -30.50
CA PRO A 163 34.37 -0.02 -31.35
C PRO A 163 33.49 1.20 -31.69
N ASP A 164 33.10 1.33 -32.96
CA ASP A 164 32.19 2.38 -33.42
C ASP A 164 30.83 2.27 -32.71
N PRO A 165 30.39 3.28 -31.94
CA PRO A 165 29.07 3.28 -31.32
C PRO A 165 27.92 3.15 -32.32
N ALA A 166 28.09 3.66 -33.56
CA ALA A 166 27.06 3.60 -34.59
C ALA A 166 26.87 2.19 -35.17
N ALA A 167 27.84 1.28 -35.01
CA ALA A 167 27.78 -0.09 -35.48
C ALA A 167 26.99 -1.03 -34.56
N VAL A 168 26.62 -0.59 -33.35
CA VAL A 168 25.91 -1.42 -32.36
C VAL A 168 24.40 -1.45 -32.66
N ASP A 169 23.81 -2.65 -32.76
CA ASP A 169 22.35 -2.83 -32.88
C ASP A 169 21.65 -2.40 -31.57
N ILE A 170 20.98 -1.24 -31.60
CA ILE A 170 20.23 -0.68 -30.47
C ILE A 170 19.09 -1.62 -30.04
N ALA A 171 18.39 -2.25 -30.98
CA ALA A 171 17.32 -3.18 -30.63
C ALA A 171 17.89 -4.43 -29.95
N GLY A 172 19.05 -4.90 -30.41
CA GLY A 172 19.83 -5.97 -29.77
C GLY A 172 20.26 -5.61 -28.35
N LEU A 173 20.78 -4.38 -28.15
CA LEU A 173 21.11 -3.86 -26.84
C LEU A 173 19.89 -3.84 -25.91
N HIS A 174 18.74 -3.34 -26.38
CA HIS A 174 17.51 -3.32 -25.58
C HIS A 174 17.03 -4.74 -25.23
N ARG A 175 17.11 -5.71 -26.15
CA ARG A 175 16.79 -7.13 -25.87
C ARG A 175 17.70 -7.71 -24.79
N VAL A 176 19.01 -7.43 -24.84
CA VAL A 176 19.96 -7.89 -23.82
C VAL A 176 19.67 -7.26 -22.46
N MET A 177 19.21 -6.01 -22.43
CA MET A 177 18.81 -5.33 -21.18
C MET A 177 17.46 -5.79 -20.64
N ALA A 178 16.54 -6.23 -21.51
CA ALA A 178 15.24 -6.76 -21.13
C ALA A 178 15.29 -8.19 -20.56
N ALA A 179 16.32 -8.97 -20.89
CA ALA A 179 16.51 -10.32 -20.34
C ALA A 179 16.61 -10.26 -18.80
N ALA A 180 15.66 -10.89 -18.11
CA ALA A 180 15.13 -10.56 -16.78
C ALA A 180 16.08 -10.66 -15.56
N ASP A 181 17.40 -10.76 -15.73
CA ASP A 181 18.34 -10.99 -14.62
C ASP A 181 19.40 -9.89 -14.46
N GLY A 182 18.98 -8.62 -14.50
CA GLY A 182 19.82 -7.50 -14.09
C GLY A 182 21.21 -7.54 -14.73
N VAL A 183 21.23 -7.82 -16.05
CA VAL A 183 22.46 -8.01 -16.82
C VAL A 183 23.36 -6.80 -16.56
N ARG A 184 24.47 -7.03 -15.87
CA ARG A 184 25.47 -5.98 -15.61
C ARG A 184 25.92 -5.44 -16.97
N LEU A 185 26.05 -4.12 -17.10
CA LEU A 185 26.40 -3.46 -18.38
C LEU A 185 27.65 -4.08 -19.05
N GLY A 186 28.59 -4.62 -18.27
CA GLY A 186 29.74 -5.35 -18.79
C GLY A 186 29.42 -6.63 -19.58
N ILE A 187 28.38 -7.37 -19.20
CA ILE A 187 27.93 -8.55 -19.96
C ILE A 187 27.26 -8.12 -21.27
N ALA A 188 26.52 -7.00 -21.27
CA ALA A 188 25.97 -6.45 -22.50
C ALA A 188 27.09 -6.01 -23.46
N ALA A 189 28.14 -5.37 -22.94
CA ALA A 189 29.32 -4.99 -23.71
C ALA A 189 30.00 -6.21 -24.34
N GLN A 190 30.23 -7.29 -23.57
CA GLN A 190 30.82 -8.53 -24.08
C GLN A 190 29.97 -9.18 -25.17
N ARG A 191 28.65 -9.28 -24.97
CA ARG A 191 27.73 -9.90 -25.95
C ARG A 191 27.65 -9.14 -27.27
N LEU A 192 27.77 -7.81 -27.20
CA LEU A 192 27.72 -6.92 -28.37
C LEU A 192 29.11 -6.63 -28.94
N ASN A 193 30.16 -7.30 -28.43
CA ASN A 193 31.56 -7.08 -28.81
C ASN A 193 31.96 -5.60 -28.81
N THR A 194 31.55 -4.88 -27.77
CA THR A 194 31.79 -3.45 -27.61
C THR A 194 32.35 -3.11 -26.22
N SER A 195 32.58 -1.83 -25.94
CA SER A 195 33.11 -1.36 -24.66
C SER A 195 31.99 -1.04 -23.66
N LEU A 196 32.32 -1.07 -22.36
CA LEU A 196 31.39 -0.69 -21.30
C LEU A 196 30.95 0.78 -21.44
N ASP A 197 31.86 1.67 -21.82
CA ASP A 197 31.55 3.09 -22.00
C ASP A 197 30.68 3.33 -23.24
N THR A 198 30.87 2.55 -24.30
CA THR A 198 29.98 2.55 -25.47
C THR A 198 28.55 2.15 -25.05
N VAL A 199 28.39 1.11 -24.23
CA VAL A 199 27.06 0.71 -23.72
C VAL A 199 26.44 1.81 -22.86
N ARG A 200 27.21 2.43 -21.96
CA ARG A 200 26.71 3.55 -21.13
C ARG A 200 26.24 4.72 -21.99
N TYR A 201 27.06 5.13 -22.97
CA TYR A 201 26.73 6.18 -23.93
C TYR A 201 25.46 5.85 -24.72
N LEU A 202 25.35 4.64 -25.27
CA LEU A 202 24.18 4.24 -26.06
C LEU A 202 22.89 4.15 -25.24
N LEU A 203 22.96 3.73 -23.95
CA LEU A 203 21.80 3.72 -23.07
C LEU A 203 21.43 5.13 -22.56
N GLU A 204 22.37 6.07 -22.59
CA GLU A 204 22.09 7.47 -22.33
C GLU A 204 21.37 8.11 -23.52
N THR A 205 21.85 7.89 -24.76
CA THR A 205 21.25 8.48 -25.97
C THR A 205 20.00 7.73 -26.45
N HIS A 206 19.93 6.42 -26.21
CA HIS A 206 18.81 5.55 -26.56
C HIS A 206 18.38 4.70 -25.35
N PRO A 207 17.75 5.32 -24.32
CA PRO A 207 17.28 4.61 -23.14
C PRO A 207 16.40 3.41 -23.48
N ALA A 208 16.66 2.28 -22.84
CA ALA A 208 15.90 1.07 -23.09
C ALA A 208 14.45 1.23 -22.58
N PRO A 209 13.43 0.95 -23.43
CA PRO A 209 12.06 0.84 -22.96
C PRO A 209 11.98 -0.20 -21.85
N ARG A 210 11.18 0.09 -20.83
CA ARG A 210 10.96 -0.88 -19.77
C ARG A 210 10.18 -2.05 -20.35
N ALA A 211 10.67 -3.27 -20.17
CA ALA A 211 9.89 -4.45 -20.49
C ALA A 211 8.62 -4.46 -19.61
N ASP A 212 7.45 -4.59 -20.24
CA ASP A 212 6.23 -4.88 -19.52
C ASP A 212 6.40 -6.26 -18.88
N SER A 213 6.36 -6.30 -17.55
CA SER A 213 6.44 -7.57 -16.83
C SER A 213 5.30 -8.47 -17.26
N ASP A 214 5.63 -9.71 -17.62
CA ASP A 214 4.66 -10.79 -17.79
C ASP A 214 3.70 -10.85 -16.59
N GLU A 215 2.43 -11.14 -16.90
CA GLU A 215 1.36 -11.37 -15.92
C GLU A 215 1.79 -12.47 -14.93
N GLY A 216 2.31 -12.10 -13.76
CA GLY A 216 2.62 -13.04 -12.68
C GLY A 216 3.90 -12.79 -11.90
N ALA A 217 4.80 -11.90 -12.32
CA ALA A 217 6.05 -11.64 -11.60
C ALA A 217 5.83 -10.76 -10.35
N THR A 218 5.96 -11.35 -9.16
CA THR A 218 5.88 -10.67 -7.86
C THR A 218 7.15 -9.87 -7.58
N LEU A 219 7.21 -8.63 -8.07
CA LEU A 219 8.18 -7.63 -7.61
C LEU A 219 7.49 -6.44 -6.94
N SER A 220 8.16 -5.90 -5.94
CA SER A 220 7.74 -4.83 -5.01
C SER A 220 7.44 -3.44 -5.65
N THR A 221 7.05 -3.37 -6.93
CA THR A 221 6.79 -2.09 -7.65
C THR A 221 5.38 -1.93 -8.26
N PRO A 222 4.28 -2.47 -7.68
CA PRO A 222 2.94 -2.25 -8.25
C PRO A 222 2.46 -0.81 -8.11
N TYR A 223 2.91 -0.05 -7.09
CA TYR A 223 2.38 1.29 -6.82
C TYR A 223 2.68 2.32 -7.92
N ASN A 224 3.95 2.51 -8.31
CA ASN A 224 4.30 3.52 -9.33
C ASN A 224 3.75 3.14 -10.71
N ARG A 225 3.64 1.85 -11.02
CA ARG A 225 2.98 1.38 -12.25
C ARG A 225 1.49 1.69 -12.24
N ALA A 226 0.80 1.30 -11.18
CA ALA A 226 -0.63 1.59 -11.04
C ALA A 226 -0.90 3.11 -11.03
N TYR A 227 0.01 3.92 -10.47
CA TYR A 227 -0.07 5.38 -10.56
C TYR A 227 0.10 5.88 -12.00
N LEU A 228 1.09 5.39 -12.74
CA LEU A 228 1.29 5.76 -14.14
C LEU A 228 0.09 5.37 -15.00
N THR A 229 -0.43 4.15 -14.84
CA THR A 229 -1.66 3.70 -15.50
C THR A 229 -2.82 4.63 -15.18
N ALA A 230 -3.04 4.96 -13.90
CA ALA A 230 -4.08 5.90 -13.51
C ALA A 230 -3.90 7.29 -14.14
N LYS A 231 -2.67 7.81 -14.22
CA LYS A 231 -2.36 9.10 -14.84
C LYS A 231 -2.61 9.10 -16.35
N GLN A 232 -2.29 8.00 -17.03
CA GLN A 232 -2.53 7.81 -18.47
C GLN A 232 -4.01 7.67 -18.80
N THR A 233 -4.78 6.96 -17.97
CA THR A 233 -6.22 6.78 -18.16
C THR A 233 -7.04 7.99 -17.73
N LEU A 234 -6.64 8.67 -16.66
CA LEU A 234 -7.37 9.79 -16.08
C LEU A 234 -6.58 11.09 -16.27
N SER A 235 -6.92 11.83 -17.32
CA SER A 235 -6.51 13.22 -17.45
C SER A 235 -7.10 14.06 -16.30
N ARG A 236 -6.54 15.25 -16.06
CA ARG A 236 -7.06 16.18 -15.04
C ARG A 236 -8.53 16.50 -15.26
N GLU A 237 -8.91 16.79 -16.50
CA GLU A 237 -10.27 17.13 -16.89
C GLU A 237 -11.22 15.95 -16.69
N HIS A 238 -10.81 14.74 -17.12
CA HIS A 238 -11.63 13.55 -16.99
C HIS A 238 -11.82 13.16 -15.51
N LEU A 239 -10.78 13.28 -14.68
CA LEU A 239 -10.90 13.05 -13.24
C LEU A 239 -11.82 14.09 -12.57
N ALA A 240 -11.71 15.37 -12.96
CA ALA A 240 -12.60 16.42 -12.48
C ALA A 240 -14.05 16.16 -12.90
N GLU A 241 -14.28 15.69 -14.13
CA GLU A 241 -15.61 15.37 -14.63
C GLU A 241 -16.26 14.23 -13.84
N LEU A 242 -15.56 13.10 -13.67
CA LEU A 242 -16.05 11.96 -12.90
C LEU A 242 -16.31 12.33 -11.43
N TYR A 243 -15.38 13.09 -10.84
CA TYR A 243 -15.42 13.43 -9.42
C TYR A 243 -16.40 14.56 -9.09
N GLU A 244 -16.42 15.64 -9.84
CA GLU A 244 -17.22 16.84 -9.54
C GLU A 244 -18.60 16.76 -10.19
N ARG A 245 -18.64 16.50 -11.51
CA ARG A 245 -19.88 16.54 -12.31
C ARG A 245 -20.71 15.28 -12.15
N GLN A 246 -20.10 14.10 -12.30
CA GLN A 246 -20.79 12.81 -12.17
C GLN A 246 -20.90 12.34 -10.71
N ARG A 247 -20.39 13.15 -9.80
CA ARG A 247 -20.43 12.97 -8.35
C ARG A 247 -19.80 11.66 -7.82
N MET A 248 -19.07 10.89 -8.63
CA MET A 248 -18.51 9.59 -8.25
C MET A 248 -17.54 9.70 -7.07
N SER A 249 -17.49 8.66 -6.24
CA SER A 249 -16.50 8.62 -5.16
C SER A 249 -15.12 8.24 -5.69
N LEU A 250 -14.05 8.64 -4.98
CA LEU A 250 -12.69 8.19 -5.32
C LEU A 250 -12.54 6.67 -5.28
N LYS A 251 -13.40 5.97 -4.52
CA LYS A 251 -13.41 4.50 -4.46
C LYS A 251 -13.97 3.93 -5.77
N ASP A 252 -15.08 4.47 -6.25
CA ASP A 252 -15.73 3.98 -7.46
C ASP A 252 -14.86 4.26 -8.69
N ILE A 253 -14.27 5.46 -8.77
CA ILE A 253 -13.30 5.80 -9.82
C ILE A 253 -12.10 4.84 -9.79
N ALA A 254 -11.59 4.53 -8.59
CA ALA A 254 -10.47 3.60 -8.44
C ALA A 254 -10.83 2.18 -8.92
N THR A 255 -12.05 1.72 -8.64
CA THR A 255 -12.56 0.42 -9.12
C THR A 255 -12.69 0.40 -10.65
N THR A 256 -13.20 1.47 -11.27
CA THR A 256 -13.31 1.57 -12.74
C THR A 256 -11.96 1.49 -13.43
N VAL A 257 -10.92 2.13 -12.85
CA VAL A 257 -9.57 2.15 -13.43
C VAL A 257 -8.73 0.92 -13.02
N GLY A 258 -9.18 0.14 -12.05
CA GLY A 258 -8.44 -1.04 -11.56
C GLY A 258 -7.27 -0.70 -10.63
N VAL A 259 -7.31 0.44 -9.93
CA VAL A 259 -6.25 0.91 -9.03
C VAL A 259 -6.76 1.13 -7.61
N SER A 260 -5.87 1.46 -6.67
CA SER A 260 -6.28 1.72 -5.28
C SER A 260 -6.87 3.13 -5.12
N ARG A 261 -7.79 3.30 -4.17
CA ARG A 261 -8.33 4.63 -3.78
C ARG A 261 -7.22 5.63 -3.44
N GLN A 262 -6.13 5.16 -2.83
CA GLN A 262 -5.01 6.00 -2.42
C GLN A 262 -4.27 6.59 -3.64
N ILE A 263 -4.18 5.84 -4.75
CA ILE A 263 -3.60 6.31 -6.01
C ILE A 263 -4.46 7.43 -6.59
N ILE A 264 -5.78 7.23 -6.70
CA ILE A 264 -6.68 8.28 -7.21
C ILE A 264 -6.66 9.52 -6.30
N ALA A 265 -6.66 9.33 -4.98
CA ALA A 265 -6.54 10.45 -4.02
C ALA A 265 -5.20 11.18 -4.11
N ARG A 266 -4.13 10.49 -4.53
CA ARG A 266 -2.83 11.11 -4.77
C ARG A 266 -2.83 11.86 -6.10
N LEU A 267 -3.32 11.24 -7.16
CA LEU A 267 -3.44 11.84 -8.50
C LEU A 267 -4.29 13.11 -8.44
N ALA A 268 -5.40 13.10 -7.72
CA ALA A 268 -6.23 14.29 -7.51
C ALA A 268 -5.46 15.43 -6.82
N ARG A 269 -4.62 15.13 -5.82
CA ARG A 269 -3.75 16.14 -5.18
C ARG A 269 -2.68 16.66 -6.12
N ASP A 270 -2.06 15.78 -6.90
CA ASP A 270 -1.03 16.16 -7.86
C ASP A 270 -1.64 17.01 -9.01
N TYR A 271 -2.92 16.80 -9.36
CA TYR A 271 -3.71 17.67 -10.26
C TYR A 271 -4.32 18.91 -9.61
N SER A 272 -4.04 19.15 -8.32
CA SER A 272 -4.62 20.23 -7.52
C SER A 272 -6.15 20.28 -7.55
N LEU A 273 -6.80 19.12 -7.59
CA LEU A 273 -8.25 19.01 -7.50
C LEU A 273 -8.70 19.10 -6.03
N PRO A 274 -9.72 19.92 -5.72
CA PRO A 274 -10.25 20.03 -4.38
C PRO A 274 -10.95 18.72 -4.01
N LEU A 275 -10.29 17.91 -3.18
CA LEU A 275 -10.93 16.73 -2.63
C LEU A 275 -12.06 17.19 -1.71
N ARG A 276 -13.26 16.65 -1.92
CA ARG A 276 -14.36 16.77 -0.96
C ARG A 276 -13.80 16.42 0.39
N GLU A 277 -14.09 17.27 1.37
CA GLU A 277 -13.76 16.94 2.75
C GLU A 277 -14.23 15.51 3.00
N PRO A 278 -13.37 14.66 3.60
CA PRO A 278 -13.80 13.33 3.99
C PRO A 278 -15.09 13.56 4.72
N GLY A 279 -16.20 13.11 4.13
CA GLY A 279 -17.50 13.41 4.68
C GLY A 279 -17.36 13.10 6.16
N LEU A 280 -17.69 14.07 7.00
CA LEU A 280 -18.10 13.81 8.36
C LEU A 280 -19.24 12.81 8.19
N GLN A 281 -18.88 11.53 7.96
CA GLN A 281 -19.73 10.36 7.92
C GLN A 281 -20.56 10.58 9.12
N ALA A 282 -21.82 10.98 8.90
CA ALA A 282 -22.64 11.68 9.87
C ALA A 282 -22.22 11.14 11.22
N ARG A 283 -21.51 11.95 12.02
CA ARG A 283 -21.36 11.62 13.43
C ARG A 283 -22.80 11.74 13.87
N THR A 284 -23.56 10.67 13.71
CA THR A 284 -24.82 10.43 14.38
C THR A 284 -24.35 10.42 15.82
N SER A 285 -24.25 11.63 16.35
CA SER A 285 -23.76 11.91 17.67
C SER A 285 -24.89 11.42 18.52
N ILE A 286 -24.72 10.21 19.03
CA ILE A 286 -25.61 9.71 20.04
C ILE A 286 -25.43 10.66 21.22
N ASP A 287 -26.49 11.39 21.55
CA ASP A 287 -26.46 12.29 22.68
C ASP A 287 -26.13 11.52 23.96
N ARG A 288 -25.27 12.11 24.80
CA ARG A 288 -24.82 11.52 26.06
C ARG A 288 -26.01 11.23 26.97
N ASP A 289 -26.94 12.17 27.05
CA ASP A 289 -28.07 12.08 27.98
C ASP A 289 -29.07 11.03 27.51
N TRP A 290 -29.30 10.92 26.21
CA TRP A 290 -30.09 9.84 25.63
C TRP A 290 -29.46 8.46 25.87
N LEU A 291 -28.16 8.28 25.64
CA LEU A 291 -27.50 7.00 25.85
C LEU A 291 -27.44 6.62 27.33
N TYR A 292 -27.23 7.61 28.21
CA TYR A 292 -27.28 7.42 29.65
C TYR A 292 -28.70 7.01 30.10
N ASP A 293 -29.74 7.68 29.59
CA ASP A 293 -31.11 7.32 29.90
C ASP A 293 -31.46 5.90 29.42
N GLN A 294 -31.09 5.53 28.20
CA GLN A 294 -31.39 4.20 27.66
C GLN A 294 -30.58 3.08 28.34
N TYR A 295 -29.29 3.31 28.60
CA TYR A 295 -28.37 2.29 29.11
C TYR A 295 -28.33 2.21 30.65
N VAL A 296 -28.36 3.35 31.34
CA VAL A 296 -28.25 3.45 32.79
C VAL A 296 -29.62 3.52 33.45
N ASN A 297 -30.49 4.46 33.06
CA ASN A 297 -31.80 4.64 33.70
C ASN A 297 -32.79 3.53 33.34
N LYS A 298 -33.01 3.30 32.04
CA LYS A 298 -33.90 2.26 31.48
C LYS A 298 -33.28 0.87 31.43
N ARG A 299 -32.01 0.77 31.84
CA ARG A 299 -31.22 -0.45 31.98
C ARG A 299 -31.16 -1.37 30.76
N ARG A 300 -31.38 -0.87 29.54
CA ARG A 300 -31.42 -1.67 28.30
C ARG A 300 -30.04 -2.22 27.92
N ALA A 301 -30.03 -3.34 27.19
CA ALA A 301 -28.79 -3.94 26.74
C ALA A 301 -28.19 -3.14 25.57
N LEU A 302 -26.87 -2.93 25.59
CA LEU A 302 -26.15 -2.18 24.57
C LEU A 302 -26.37 -2.74 23.13
N PRO A 303 -26.49 -4.07 22.92
CA PRO A 303 -26.82 -4.62 21.61
C PRO A 303 -28.19 -4.19 21.07
N ASP A 304 -29.20 -4.11 21.92
CA ASP A 304 -30.56 -3.73 21.52
C ASP A 304 -30.62 -2.24 21.16
N ILE A 305 -29.97 -1.41 21.97
CA ILE A 305 -29.81 0.03 21.70
C ILE A 305 -29.07 0.24 20.37
N ALA A 306 -28.02 -0.55 20.10
CA ALA A 306 -27.28 -0.46 18.85
C ALA A 306 -28.15 -0.86 17.64
N LYS A 307 -28.93 -1.94 17.75
CA LYS A 307 -29.83 -2.39 16.68
C LYS A 307 -30.90 -1.35 16.36
N GLU A 308 -31.52 -0.75 17.38
CA GLU A 308 -32.54 0.30 17.20
C GLU A 308 -31.95 1.58 16.61
N ALA A 309 -30.74 1.97 17.03
CA ALA A 309 -30.03 3.12 16.48
C ALA A 309 -29.40 2.85 15.09
N GLY A 310 -29.57 1.66 14.52
CA GLY A 310 -28.96 1.28 13.23
C GLY A 310 -27.43 1.20 13.26
N MET A 311 -26.82 0.98 14.42
CA MET A 311 -25.37 0.96 14.63
C MET A 311 -24.85 -0.42 15.03
N SER A 312 -23.54 -0.63 14.85
CA SER A 312 -22.88 -1.80 15.43
C SER A 312 -22.69 -1.64 16.95
N THR A 313 -22.73 -2.75 17.67
CA THR A 313 -22.51 -2.79 19.13
C THR A 313 -21.15 -2.21 19.53
N ALA A 314 -20.13 -2.44 18.72
CA ALA A 314 -18.80 -1.88 18.89
C ALA A 314 -18.76 -0.36 18.72
N ASN A 315 -19.58 0.20 17.81
CA ASN A 315 -19.69 1.65 17.64
C ASN A 315 -20.41 2.28 18.85
N MET A 316 -21.48 1.65 19.34
CA MET A 316 -22.21 2.12 20.54
C MET A 316 -21.34 2.05 21.81
N ALA A 317 -20.51 1.01 21.95
CA ALA A 317 -19.54 0.91 23.05
C ALA A 317 -18.45 2.00 22.98
N ARG A 318 -18.05 2.39 21.78
CA ARG A 318 -17.12 3.51 21.56
C ARG A 318 -17.75 4.82 22.03
N TRP A 319 -19.01 5.08 21.70
CA TRP A 319 -19.76 6.26 22.18
C TRP A 319 -19.92 6.29 23.70
N ALA A 320 -20.26 5.15 24.33
CA ALA A 320 -20.34 5.05 25.79
C ALA A 320 -19.00 5.41 26.46
N LYS A 321 -17.87 4.95 25.90
CA LYS A 321 -16.53 5.32 26.36
C LYS A 321 -16.22 6.81 26.14
N THR A 322 -16.56 7.35 24.97
CA THR A 322 -16.38 8.78 24.65
C THR A 322 -17.16 9.69 25.58
N HIS A 323 -18.36 9.28 26.02
CA HIS A 323 -19.20 10.03 26.95
C HIS A 323 -19.00 9.68 28.43
N ALA A 324 -17.97 8.89 28.75
CA ALA A 324 -17.63 8.43 30.10
C ALA A 324 -18.81 7.76 30.83
N ILE A 325 -19.63 7.00 30.11
CA ILE A 325 -20.73 6.23 30.68
C ILE A 325 -20.16 4.92 31.24
N PRO A 326 -20.42 4.59 32.52
CA PRO A 326 -19.87 3.40 33.15
C PRO A 326 -20.40 2.13 32.48
N MET A 327 -19.51 1.38 31.85
CA MET A 327 -19.84 0.12 31.17
C MET A 327 -20.02 -1.01 32.18
N ARG A 328 -21.08 -1.81 32.02
CA ARG A 328 -21.30 -3.01 32.84
C ARG A 328 -20.20 -4.05 32.58
N GLY A 329 -19.78 -4.73 33.65
CA GLY A 329 -18.84 -5.85 33.56
C GLY A 329 -19.37 -6.98 32.67
N ARG A 330 -18.47 -7.73 32.03
CA ARG A 330 -18.82 -8.90 31.20
C ARG A 330 -19.62 -9.90 32.03
N GLY A 331 -20.82 -10.26 31.57
CA GLY A 331 -21.70 -11.24 32.21
C GLY A 331 -22.88 -10.67 33.02
N GLY A 332 -23.08 -9.36 33.04
CA GLY A 332 -24.24 -8.75 33.69
C GLY A 332 -25.57 -9.06 32.99
N VAL A 333 -26.58 -9.46 33.78
CA VAL A 333 -27.93 -9.87 33.38
C VAL A 333 -28.60 -8.83 32.45
N SER A 334 -29.15 -9.27 31.32
CA SER A 334 -30.05 -8.42 30.51
C SER A 334 -31.39 -8.26 31.23
N HIS A 335 -31.73 -7.03 31.62
CA HIS A 335 -32.99 -6.73 32.30
C HIS A 335 -34.22 -7.02 31.42
N SER A 336 -34.09 -7.00 30.09
CA SER A 336 -35.16 -7.39 29.15
C SER A 336 -35.53 -8.87 29.25
N SER A 337 -34.55 -9.77 29.38
CA SER A 337 -34.81 -11.20 29.61
C SER A 337 -35.41 -11.47 31.00
N SER A 338 -35.06 -10.67 32.01
CA SER A 338 -35.68 -10.76 33.34
C SER A 338 -37.13 -10.27 33.34
N LEU A 339 -37.43 -9.15 32.68
CA LEU A 339 -38.80 -8.63 32.57
C LEU A 339 -39.72 -9.55 31.76
N ALA A 340 -39.20 -10.21 30.71
CA ALA A 340 -39.95 -11.23 29.97
C ALA A 340 -40.19 -12.50 30.82
N ALA A 341 -39.19 -12.93 31.59
CA ALA A 341 -39.32 -14.07 32.51
C ALA A 341 -40.26 -13.79 33.69
N GLU A 342 -40.29 -12.57 34.21
CA GLU A 342 -41.24 -12.13 35.26
C GLU A 342 -42.69 -12.17 34.75
N ARG A 343 -42.97 -11.60 33.57
CA ARG A 343 -44.31 -11.66 32.95
C ARG A 343 -44.76 -13.09 32.64
N ALA A 344 -43.86 -13.92 32.11
CA ALA A 344 -44.16 -15.33 31.83
C ALA A 344 -44.38 -16.16 33.12
N ALA A 345 -43.76 -15.76 34.24
CA ALA A 345 -43.93 -16.42 35.53
C ALA A 345 -45.26 -16.06 36.22
N ASP A 346 -45.77 -14.84 36.00
CA ASP A 346 -47.07 -14.39 36.53
C ASP A 346 -48.24 -15.19 35.94
N GLU A 347 -48.16 -15.55 34.66
CA GLU A 347 -49.20 -16.31 33.96
C GLU A 347 -49.04 -17.85 34.13
N ALA A 348 -47.89 -18.30 34.64
CA ALA A 348 -47.57 -19.72 34.75
C ALA A 348 -48.17 -20.41 35.99
N PRO A 349 -48.46 -21.73 35.91
CA PRO A 349 -48.86 -22.53 37.06
C PRO A 349 -47.86 -22.49 38.22
N ASP A 350 -48.36 -22.48 39.46
CA ASP A 350 -47.55 -22.36 40.69
C ASP A 350 -46.40 -23.38 40.78
N LEU A 351 -46.57 -24.57 40.20
CA LEU A 351 -45.57 -25.64 40.21
C LEU A 351 -44.32 -25.36 39.36
N ILE A 352 -44.40 -24.49 38.35
CA ILE A 352 -43.27 -24.16 37.46
C ILE A 352 -42.79 -22.72 37.61
N ARG A 353 -43.61 -21.85 38.22
CA ARG A 353 -43.29 -20.44 38.49
C ARG A 353 -41.90 -20.23 39.14
N PRO A 354 -41.51 -20.98 40.20
CA PRO A 354 -40.21 -20.76 40.85
C PRO A 354 -39.01 -21.02 39.92
N ALA A 355 -39.13 -21.99 39.01
CA ALA A 355 -38.06 -22.35 38.08
C ALA A 355 -37.99 -21.43 36.85
N LEU A 356 -39.10 -20.80 36.48
CA LEU A 356 -39.19 -19.83 35.38
C LEU A 356 -38.49 -18.50 35.69
N LEU A 357 -38.50 -18.07 36.97
CA LEU A 357 -37.87 -16.82 37.41
C LEU A 357 -36.33 -16.82 37.29
N GLY A 358 -35.69 -17.99 37.19
CA GLY A 358 -34.23 -18.11 37.07
C GLY A 358 -33.73 -18.00 35.61
N ILE A 359 -32.56 -17.39 35.38
CA ILE A 359 -31.90 -17.20 34.06
C ILE A 359 -32.01 -18.44 33.15
N GLY A 360 -32.70 -18.36 32.01
CA GLY A 360 -32.91 -19.49 31.10
C GLY A 360 -33.83 -20.58 31.66
N GLY A 361 -34.83 -20.16 32.44
CA GLY A 361 -35.73 -21.03 33.21
C GLY A 361 -36.58 -21.92 32.33
N TRP A 362 -37.09 -21.36 31.23
CA TRP A 362 -37.89 -22.11 30.26
C TRP A 362 -37.08 -23.19 29.55
N GLU A 363 -35.87 -22.88 29.04
CA GLU A 363 -35.06 -23.89 28.35
C GLU A 363 -34.61 -25.02 29.29
N ARG A 364 -34.51 -24.76 30.60
CA ARG A 364 -34.26 -25.82 31.59
C ARG A 364 -35.49 -26.71 31.78
N LEU A 365 -36.68 -26.11 31.93
CA LEU A 365 -37.93 -26.84 32.11
C LEU A 365 -38.27 -27.68 30.88
N GLU A 366 -38.09 -27.13 29.68
CA GLU A 366 -38.27 -27.85 28.43
C GLU A 366 -37.32 -29.05 28.33
N ARG A 367 -36.03 -28.86 28.63
CA ARG A 367 -35.04 -29.96 28.65
C ARG A 367 -35.37 -31.02 29.69
N PHE A 368 -35.88 -30.62 30.87
CA PHE A 368 -36.37 -31.58 31.86
C PHE A 368 -37.55 -32.39 31.33
N ALA A 369 -38.58 -31.73 30.77
CA ALA A 369 -39.76 -32.40 30.22
C ALA A 369 -39.45 -33.32 29.03
N ALA A 370 -38.44 -32.98 28.23
CA ALA A 370 -37.92 -33.82 27.16
C ALA A 370 -37.07 -34.99 27.70
N ALA A 371 -36.26 -34.76 28.74
CA ALA A 371 -35.44 -35.79 29.36
C ALA A 371 -36.28 -36.92 29.98
N THR A 372 -37.51 -36.66 30.43
CA THR A 372 -38.38 -37.70 31.01
C THR A 372 -38.78 -38.82 30.04
N ARG A 373 -38.49 -38.69 28.74
CA ARG A 373 -38.82 -39.71 27.71
C ARG A 373 -37.77 -40.81 27.61
N TYR A 374 -36.65 -40.66 28.31
CA TYR A 374 -35.52 -41.58 28.23
C TYR A 374 -35.35 -42.35 29.53
N SER A 375 -34.70 -43.50 29.47
CA SER A 375 -34.46 -44.38 30.63
C SER A 375 -33.31 -43.91 31.53
N THR A 376 -32.42 -43.03 31.05
CA THR A 376 -31.32 -42.44 31.83
C THR A 376 -31.01 -41.01 31.40
N LEU A 377 -30.42 -40.21 32.29
CA LEU A 377 -29.96 -38.86 31.96
C LEU A 377 -28.78 -38.84 30.98
N THR A 378 -28.00 -39.92 30.91
CA THR A 378 -26.91 -40.05 29.92
C THR A 378 -27.48 -40.12 28.51
N ILE A 379 -28.46 -41.00 28.29
CA ILE A 379 -29.15 -41.14 26.99
C ILE A 379 -29.90 -39.85 26.65
N ALA A 380 -30.57 -39.23 27.65
CA ALA A 380 -31.24 -37.96 27.45
C ALA A 380 -30.28 -36.86 27.00
N ALA A 381 -29.11 -36.73 27.63
CA ALA A 381 -28.16 -35.68 27.28
C ALA A 381 -27.62 -35.84 25.85
N GLU A 382 -27.29 -37.08 25.46
CA GLU A 382 -26.84 -37.40 24.11
C GLU A 382 -27.91 -37.07 23.06
N LYS A 383 -29.17 -37.51 23.28
CA LYS A 383 -30.27 -37.27 22.33
C LYS A 383 -30.73 -35.82 22.27
N LEU A 384 -30.51 -35.04 23.34
CA LEU A 384 -30.83 -33.61 23.39
C LEU A 384 -29.64 -32.72 22.98
N GLY A 385 -28.48 -33.29 22.65
CA GLY A 385 -27.29 -32.54 22.21
C GLY A 385 -26.68 -31.66 23.30
N VAL A 386 -26.87 -32.00 24.58
CA VAL A 386 -26.34 -31.25 25.73
C VAL A 386 -25.37 -32.09 26.53
N GLY A 387 -24.37 -31.46 27.16
CA GLY A 387 -23.44 -32.18 28.03
C GLY A 387 -24.15 -32.80 29.24
N GLN A 388 -23.85 -34.05 29.58
CA GLN A 388 -24.48 -34.78 30.70
C GLN A 388 -24.37 -34.01 32.03
N ALA A 389 -23.18 -33.49 32.35
CA ALA A 389 -22.96 -32.69 33.56
C ALA A 389 -23.81 -31.41 33.60
N ALA A 390 -24.04 -30.79 32.44
CA ALA A 390 -24.89 -29.60 32.32
C ALA A 390 -26.37 -29.97 32.55
N LEU A 391 -26.86 -31.06 31.95
CA LEU A 391 -28.23 -31.52 32.14
C LEU A 391 -28.51 -31.89 33.60
N VAL A 392 -27.58 -32.61 34.26
CA VAL A 392 -27.69 -32.94 35.69
C VAL A 392 -27.74 -31.67 36.55
N SER A 393 -26.87 -30.70 36.27
CA SER A 393 -26.84 -29.42 36.99
C SER A 393 -28.11 -28.60 36.80
N GLN A 394 -28.69 -28.61 35.59
CA GLN A 394 -29.96 -27.94 35.29
C GLN A 394 -31.13 -28.58 36.06
N ILE A 395 -31.20 -29.91 36.10
CA ILE A 395 -32.26 -30.62 36.85
C ILE A 395 -32.11 -30.40 38.36
N ASN A 396 -30.90 -30.52 38.92
CA ASN A 396 -30.65 -30.22 40.33
C ASN A 396 -31.00 -28.77 40.70
N ARG A 397 -30.89 -27.84 39.73
CA ARG A 397 -31.29 -26.46 39.92
C ARG A 397 -32.81 -26.33 39.97
N ILE A 398 -33.55 -26.96 39.05
CA ILE A 398 -35.02 -26.97 39.09
C ILE A 398 -35.50 -27.61 40.40
N GLU A 399 -34.91 -28.73 40.83
CA GLU A 399 -35.28 -29.39 42.10
C GLU A 399 -35.12 -28.47 43.32
N ARG A 400 -34.07 -27.63 43.34
CA ARG A 400 -33.87 -26.63 44.39
C ARG A 400 -34.86 -25.47 44.30
N GLU A 401 -35.16 -25.00 43.09
CA GLU A 401 -36.09 -23.89 42.84
C GLU A 401 -37.55 -24.30 43.15
N VAL A 402 -37.94 -25.54 42.82
CA VAL A 402 -39.26 -26.13 43.12
C VAL A 402 -39.34 -26.67 44.56
N GLY A 403 -38.19 -26.90 45.21
CA GLY A 403 -38.11 -27.41 46.57
C GLY A 403 -38.41 -28.92 46.71
N ALA A 404 -38.36 -29.67 45.62
CA ALA A 404 -38.67 -31.10 45.59
C ALA A 404 -37.83 -31.88 44.58
N ARG A 405 -37.58 -33.16 44.87
CA ARG A 405 -36.96 -34.09 43.92
C ARG A 405 -37.92 -34.39 42.79
N LEU A 406 -37.46 -34.27 41.54
CA LEU A 406 -38.28 -34.52 40.34
C LEU A 406 -38.02 -35.90 39.73
N LEU A 407 -36.82 -36.46 39.94
CA LEU A 407 -36.41 -37.76 39.41
C LEU A 407 -35.75 -38.62 40.49
N ASN A 408 -36.16 -39.89 40.53
CA ASN A 408 -35.37 -40.96 41.11
C ASN A 408 -34.28 -41.33 40.10
N ARG A 409 -33.02 -41.25 40.51
CA ARG A 409 -31.87 -41.49 39.61
C ARG A 409 -31.84 -42.95 39.18
N ALA A 410 -31.43 -43.20 37.93
CA ALA A 410 -31.22 -44.56 37.44
C ALA A 410 -30.12 -45.25 38.27
N GLU A 411 -30.40 -46.48 38.69
CA GLU A 411 -29.43 -47.37 39.33
C GLU A 411 -29.04 -48.50 38.36
N ARG A 412 -28.03 -49.30 38.70
CA ARG A 412 -27.59 -50.40 37.82
C ARG A 412 -28.74 -51.38 37.58
N GLY A 413 -29.27 -51.40 36.35
CA GLY A 413 -30.39 -52.25 35.96
C GLY A 413 -31.79 -51.68 36.27
N ARG A 414 -31.89 -50.43 36.75
CA ARG A 414 -33.18 -49.74 37.00
C ARG A 414 -33.21 -48.38 36.27
N PRO A 415 -34.19 -48.14 35.39
CA PRO A 415 -34.32 -46.85 34.70
C PRO A 415 -34.63 -45.71 35.68
N MET A 416 -34.39 -44.47 35.27
CA MET A 416 -34.84 -43.32 36.05
C MET A 416 -36.37 -43.21 36.02
N GLU A 417 -36.95 -42.84 37.16
CA GLU A 417 -38.39 -42.70 37.32
C GLU A 417 -38.74 -41.30 37.81
N LEU A 418 -39.88 -40.77 37.36
CA LEU A 418 -40.41 -39.50 37.87
C LEU A 418 -40.99 -39.71 39.27
N THR A 419 -40.75 -38.77 40.17
CA THR A 419 -41.48 -38.69 41.43
C THR A 419 -42.91 -38.18 41.18
N ASP A 420 -43.82 -38.29 42.16
CA ASP A 420 -45.17 -37.72 42.05
C ASP A 420 -45.16 -36.20 41.79
N VAL A 421 -44.14 -35.49 42.29
CA VAL A 421 -43.92 -34.08 41.98
C VAL A 421 -43.35 -33.91 40.56
N GLY A 422 -42.42 -34.77 40.14
CA GLY A 422 -41.88 -34.80 38.79
C GLY A 422 -42.93 -35.02 37.70
N VAL A 423 -43.89 -35.92 37.93
CA VAL A 423 -45.02 -36.16 37.01
C VAL A 423 -45.88 -34.90 36.87
N ARG A 424 -46.24 -34.27 37.99
CA ARG A 424 -47.05 -33.03 37.97
C ARG A 424 -46.32 -31.87 37.30
N VAL A 425 -45.04 -31.66 37.60
CA VAL A 425 -44.22 -30.62 36.96
C VAL A 425 -44.07 -30.85 35.46
N ALA A 426 -43.78 -32.08 35.02
CA ALA A 426 -43.68 -32.41 33.60
C ALA A 426 -45.02 -32.22 32.86
N ALA A 427 -46.15 -32.55 33.50
CA ALA A 427 -47.48 -32.30 32.96
C ALA A 427 -47.80 -30.80 32.84
N SER A 428 -47.46 -30.00 33.87
CA SER A 428 -47.60 -28.54 33.85
C SER A 428 -46.79 -27.89 32.74
N ILE A 429 -45.54 -28.31 32.51
CA ILE A 429 -44.69 -27.80 31.42
C ILE A 429 -45.33 -28.08 30.05
N ARG A 430 -45.80 -29.32 29.82
CA ARG A 430 -46.45 -29.71 28.55
C ARG A 430 -47.82 -29.05 28.33
N ALA A 431 -48.54 -28.72 29.41
CA ALA A 431 -49.78 -27.95 29.32
C ALA A 431 -49.49 -26.49 28.95
N TRP A 432 -48.48 -25.89 29.59
CA TRP A 432 -48.03 -24.52 29.32
C TRP A 432 -47.53 -24.34 27.88
N GLN A 433 -46.71 -25.29 27.38
CA GLN A 433 -46.21 -25.28 26.01
C GLN A 433 -47.33 -25.38 24.96
N ARG A 434 -48.43 -26.11 25.26
CA ARG A 434 -49.61 -26.20 24.38
C ARG A 434 -50.48 -24.95 24.41
N ALA A 435 -50.45 -24.19 25.50
CA ALA A 435 -51.17 -22.94 25.65
C ALA A 435 -50.47 -21.74 24.98
N GLY A 436 -49.30 -21.94 24.37
CA GLY A 436 -48.58 -20.90 23.64
C GLY A 436 -47.60 -20.08 24.50
N GLY A 437 -47.29 -20.51 25.72
CA GLY A 437 -46.23 -19.91 26.51
C GLY A 437 -44.86 -20.24 25.91
N THR A 438 -44.14 -19.24 25.40
CA THR A 438 -42.78 -19.39 24.83
C THR A 438 -41.76 -18.52 25.54
#